data_AF-A0A2E4G3K8-F1
#
_entry.id   AF-A0A2E4G3K8-F1
#
_cell.length_a   1.000
_cell.length_b   1.000
_cell.length_c   1.000
_cell.angle_alpha   90.00
_cell.angle_beta   90.00
_cell.angle_gamma   90.00
#
_symmetry.space_group_name_H-M   'P 1'
#
loop_
_entity.id
_entity.type
_entity.pdbx_description
1 polymer ?
#
loop_
_entity_poly.entity_id
_entity_poly.type
_entity_poly.pdbx_seq_one_letter_code
_entity_poly.pdbx_strand_id
1 'polypeptide(L)'
;MGLDNFDGEDFKSFIKDNAEQINARTIGGIQETDNFKIIRSLLNTYASNNAITDFTLVLLSEDDIKNLSDGINEKVESTLLSEEAIKNNYLLINKDFDLVNSSRESFPDDNEKAREFFAGLSSEKKLCVFLVSPEGVNYFVEGKSSGEAIFYNSKAYRSYKELKDIDQLDELLNEYRTQLTHREVYRQFFVSKSSIRAMRDIEEKSGKKVKDVDDYLDDYAHLLENSPEDIFRENLRKFLDSNMKNNVMIKEMLLESFKRLDIFIVDDYGEWYLIEVKWVGISISKKGDEPRTEINAKDINPHAIIQTIGYIKELIQNKKPIKIGYLAVFDARKDNLADTGEGFDTSNVEDEDMSYYRRYKKIDDLRVVNSNPW
;
A
#
# COMPACT_ATOMS: atom_id res chain seq x y z
N MET A 1 -11.27 25.66 -11.24
CA MET A 1 -12.04 26.00 -10.02
C MET A 1 -11.00 26.40 -9.00
N GLY A 2 -10.78 27.68 -8.76
CA GLY A 2 -11.66 28.53 -7.96
C GLY A 2 -10.95 28.70 -6.63
N LEU A 3 -10.12 29.74 -6.52
CA LEU A 3 -9.54 30.21 -5.27
C LEU A 3 -10.71 30.77 -4.44
N ASP A 4 -11.47 29.91 -3.79
CA ASP A 4 -12.66 30.32 -3.04
C ASP A 4 -12.37 30.29 -1.53
N ASN A 5 -12.21 31.51 -1.01
CA ASN A 5 -12.62 32.01 0.30
C ASN A 5 -12.22 31.22 1.57
N PHE A 6 -11.03 31.53 2.08
CA PHE A 6 -10.65 31.39 3.51
C PHE A 6 -11.32 32.45 4.41
N ASP A 7 -12.59 32.81 4.18
CA ASP A 7 -13.28 33.88 4.92
C ASP A 7 -14.60 33.41 5.54
N GLY A 8 -14.65 32.14 5.96
CA GLY A 8 -15.75 31.60 6.76
C GLY A 8 -15.53 31.88 8.24
N GLU A 9 -16.59 32.26 8.96
CA GLU A 9 -16.56 32.38 10.43
C GLU A 9 -16.01 31.11 11.11
N ASP A 10 -16.08 29.95 10.46
CA ASP A 10 -15.49 28.69 10.91
C ASP A 10 -13.96 28.72 10.98
N PHE A 11 -13.27 29.36 10.03
CA PHE A 11 -11.81 29.53 10.10
C PHE A 11 -11.43 30.53 11.18
N LYS A 12 -12.21 31.60 11.35
CA LYS A 12 -12.02 32.57 12.43
C LYS A 12 -12.31 31.95 13.81
N SER A 13 -13.32 31.08 13.93
CA SER A 13 -13.59 30.29 15.13
C SER A 13 -12.45 29.32 15.38
N PHE A 14 -12.01 28.55 14.38
CA PHE A 14 -10.87 27.64 14.52
C PHE A 14 -9.59 28.35 14.97
N ILE A 15 -9.27 29.52 14.39
CA ILE A 15 -8.11 30.32 14.82
C ILE A 15 -8.30 30.86 16.23
N LYS A 16 -9.52 31.24 16.63
CA LYS A 16 -9.84 31.75 17.97
C LYS A 16 -9.81 30.65 19.03
N ASP A 17 -10.32 29.47 18.70
CA ASP A 17 -10.33 28.26 19.54
C ASP A 17 -8.92 27.66 19.69
N ASN A 18 -8.06 27.87 18.69
CA ASN A 18 -6.64 27.52 18.74
C ASN A 18 -5.73 28.72 19.07
N ALA A 19 -6.27 29.90 19.37
CA ALA A 19 -5.46 31.12 19.55
C ALA A 19 -4.50 31.01 20.72
N GLU A 20 -4.90 30.34 21.81
CA GLU A 20 -4.02 30.06 22.95
C GLU A 20 -2.91 29.07 22.59
N GLN A 21 -3.21 28.06 21.75
CA GLN A 21 -2.20 27.12 21.26
C GLN A 21 -1.25 27.76 20.23
N ILE A 22 -1.76 28.66 19.39
CA ILE A 22 -0.98 29.45 18.44
C ILE A 22 -0.10 30.43 19.21
N ASN A 23 -0.62 31.16 20.20
CA ASN A 23 0.19 32.04 21.05
C ASN A 23 1.23 31.28 21.88
N ALA A 24 0.90 30.10 22.44
CA ALA A 24 1.87 29.25 23.13
C ALA A 24 2.98 28.76 22.19
N ARG A 25 2.67 28.54 20.90
CA ARG A 25 3.67 28.22 19.86
C ARG A 25 4.49 29.42 19.41
N THR A 26 3.95 30.63 19.51
CA THR A 26 4.58 31.86 18.97
C THR A 26 5.34 32.65 20.04
N ILE A 27 5.12 32.37 21.33
CA ILE A 27 5.74 33.06 22.46
C ILE A 27 6.50 32.06 23.34
N GLY A 28 7.80 31.87 23.05
CA GLY A 28 8.76 31.37 24.05
C GLY A 28 8.77 29.87 24.35
N GLY A 29 8.13 29.02 23.55
CA GLY A 29 8.26 27.56 23.67
C GLY A 29 9.71 27.10 23.42
N ILE A 30 10.15 26.02 24.07
CA ILE A 30 11.54 25.52 23.98
C ILE A 30 12.00 25.31 22.54
N GLN A 31 11.09 24.94 21.64
CA GLN A 31 11.34 24.69 20.21
C GLN A 31 11.85 25.93 19.46
N GLU A 32 11.50 27.13 19.92
CA GLU A 32 11.91 28.37 19.27
C GLU A 32 13.28 28.88 19.72
N THR A 33 13.84 28.30 20.78
CA THR A 33 15.17 28.67 21.29
C THR A 33 16.26 28.25 20.30
N ASP A 34 17.32 29.07 20.22
CA ASP A 34 18.48 28.77 19.38
C ASP A 34 19.14 27.45 19.79
N ASN A 35 19.19 27.16 21.09
CA ASN A 35 19.73 25.91 21.62
C ASN A 35 18.97 24.67 21.12
N PHE A 36 17.63 24.72 21.10
CA PHE A 36 16.85 23.62 20.55
C PHE A 36 17.12 23.43 19.05
N LYS A 37 17.17 24.53 18.29
CA LYS A 37 17.48 24.53 16.85
C LYS A 37 18.89 23.96 16.59
N ILE A 38 19.86 24.29 17.44
CA ILE A 38 21.22 23.74 17.41
C ILE A 38 21.20 22.22 17.64
N ILE A 39 20.60 21.72 18.72
CA ILE A 39 20.52 20.26 18.98
C ILE A 39 19.87 19.55 17.81
N ARG A 40 18.71 20.04 17.35
CA ARG A 40 18.01 19.45 16.21
C ARG A 40 18.89 19.38 14.98
N SER A 41 19.61 20.46 14.65
CA SER A 41 20.52 20.52 13.50
C SER A 41 21.67 19.54 13.66
N LEU A 42 22.25 19.42 14.85
CA LEU A 42 23.37 18.51 15.13
C LEU A 42 22.94 17.05 15.06
N LEU A 43 21.79 16.69 15.62
CA LEU A 43 21.24 15.34 15.53
C LEU A 43 20.89 14.96 14.09
N ASN A 44 20.33 15.89 13.31
CA ASN A 44 20.10 15.67 11.88
C ASN A 44 21.41 15.47 11.11
N THR A 45 22.44 16.26 11.43
CA THR A 45 23.78 16.12 10.82
C THR A 45 24.39 14.77 11.18
N TYR A 46 24.31 14.37 12.44
CA TYR A 46 24.74 13.05 12.90
C TYR A 46 24.02 11.91 12.15
N ALA A 47 22.68 11.98 12.06
CA ALA A 47 21.88 10.98 11.37
C ALA A 47 22.20 10.89 9.86
N SER A 48 22.53 12.02 9.23
CA SER A 48 22.87 12.08 7.79
C SER A 48 24.28 11.57 7.50
N ASN A 49 25.23 11.78 8.43
CA ASN A 49 26.63 11.38 8.26
C ASN A 49 26.90 9.92 8.64
N ASN A 50 25.98 9.29 9.37
CA ASN A 50 26.15 7.94 9.91
C ASN A 50 25.07 7.00 9.36
N ALA A 51 25.45 5.75 9.08
CA ALA A 51 24.51 4.73 8.65
C ALA A 51 23.65 4.24 9.84
N ILE A 52 22.63 5.01 10.20
CA ILE A 52 21.71 4.66 11.29
C ILE A 52 20.87 3.45 10.87
N THR A 53 20.96 2.37 11.64
CA THR A 53 20.23 1.11 11.36
C THR A 53 19.14 0.80 12.38
N ASP A 54 19.07 1.55 13.47
CA ASP A 54 18.12 1.33 14.57
C ASP A 54 17.59 2.67 15.10
N PHE A 55 16.53 2.59 15.90
CA PHE A 55 15.89 3.78 16.47
C PHE A 55 16.48 4.08 17.85
N THR A 56 16.94 5.31 18.05
CA THR A 56 17.57 5.76 19.31
C THR A 56 16.87 7.01 19.83
N LEU A 57 16.43 6.97 21.09
CA LEU A 57 15.93 8.13 21.82
C LEU A 57 17.08 8.89 22.47
N VAL A 58 17.19 10.17 22.14
CA VAL A 58 18.03 11.15 22.82
C VAL A 58 17.11 12.08 23.60
N LEU A 59 17.28 12.12 24.92
CA LEU A 59 16.36 12.76 25.85
C LEU A 59 17.10 13.86 26.61
N LEU A 60 16.56 15.07 26.58
CA LEU A 60 17.07 16.19 27.36
C LEU A 60 15.93 16.84 28.13
N SER A 61 16.19 17.34 29.34
CA SER A 61 15.21 18.20 29.99
C SER A 61 15.17 19.56 29.28
N GLU A 62 14.05 20.29 29.40
CA GLU A 62 14.01 21.66 28.88
C GLU A 62 15.06 22.58 29.51
N ASP A 63 15.39 22.33 30.77
CA ASP A 63 16.39 23.13 31.50
C ASP A 63 17.79 22.86 30.96
N ASP A 64 18.09 21.60 30.61
CA ASP A 64 19.33 21.24 29.94
C ASP A 64 19.46 21.90 28.56
N ILE A 65 18.37 21.94 27.78
CA ILE A 65 18.36 22.62 26.49
C ILE A 65 18.54 24.13 26.65
N LYS A 66 17.86 24.77 27.63
CA LYS A 66 18.00 26.21 27.89
C LYS A 66 19.43 26.59 28.29
N ASN A 67 20.14 25.69 28.98
CA ASN A 67 21.46 25.93 29.53
C ASN A 67 22.58 25.15 28.83
N LEU A 68 22.41 24.82 27.53
CA LEU A 68 23.43 24.12 26.75
C LEU A 68 24.79 24.79 26.85
N SER A 69 25.82 23.98 27.05
CA SER A 69 27.20 24.45 27.10
C SER A 69 27.74 24.77 25.70
N ASP A 70 28.64 25.74 25.64
CA ASP A 70 29.37 26.09 24.42
C ASP A 70 30.19 24.88 23.91
N GLY A 71 30.33 24.73 22.60
CA GLY A 71 31.14 23.66 22.00
C GLY A 71 30.45 22.28 21.90
N ILE A 72 29.15 22.22 22.16
CA ILE A 72 28.25 21.06 21.97
C ILE A 72 28.52 20.27 20.67
N ASN A 73 28.85 20.94 19.56
CA ASN A 73 29.02 20.32 18.23
C ASN A 73 29.97 19.12 18.24
N GLU A 74 31.13 19.23 18.89
CA GLU A 74 32.14 18.15 18.93
C GLU A 74 31.70 17.01 19.86
N LYS A 75 30.91 17.33 20.89
CA LYS A 75 30.44 16.36 21.86
C LYS A 75 29.34 15.46 21.32
N VAL A 76 28.41 16.00 20.52
CA VAL A 76 27.26 15.21 20.02
C VAL A 76 27.69 13.92 19.36
N GLU A 77 28.61 14.02 18.40
CA GLU A 77 29.10 12.86 17.67
C GLU A 77 29.88 11.91 18.57
N SER A 78 30.78 12.43 19.41
CA SER A 78 31.58 11.61 20.33
C SER A 78 30.73 10.85 21.36
N THR A 79 29.66 11.46 21.88
CA THR A 79 28.75 10.84 22.84
C THR A 79 27.91 9.76 22.16
N LEU A 80 27.35 10.04 20.98
CA LEU A 80 26.48 9.09 20.27
C LEU A 80 27.25 7.92 19.65
N LEU A 81 28.53 8.11 19.33
CA LEU A 81 29.44 7.03 18.88
C LEU A 81 30.14 6.30 20.04
N SER A 82 29.85 6.65 21.29
CA SER A 82 30.41 5.93 22.44
C SER A 82 29.87 4.49 22.50
N GLU A 83 30.67 3.56 23.02
CA GLU A 83 30.28 2.14 23.15
C GLU A 83 28.96 1.97 23.93
N GLU A 84 28.76 2.79 24.97
CA GLU A 84 27.56 2.79 25.79
C GLU A 84 26.34 3.28 24.99
N ALA A 85 26.47 4.37 24.23
CA ALA A 85 25.38 4.88 23.40
C ALA A 85 25.00 3.91 22.27
N ILE A 86 25.98 3.23 21.65
CA ILE A 86 25.73 2.27 20.57
C ILE A 86 24.95 1.04 21.05
N LYS A 87 25.22 0.57 22.28
CA LYS A 87 24.55 -0.62 22.84
C LYS A 87 23.11 -0.33 23.26
N ASN A 88 22.81 0.91 23.63
CA ASN A 88 21.53 1.32 24.19
C ASN A 88 20.69 2.11 23.17
N ASN A 89 19.39 2.19 23.39
CA ASN A 89 18.47 2.95 22.52
C ASN A 89 17.66 3.99 23.28
N TYR A 90 17.85 4.10 24.59
CA TYR A 90 17.30 5.15 25.43
C TYR A 90 18.46 5.89 26.09
N LEU A 91 18.71 7.13 25.69
CA LEU A 91 19.85 7.94 26.13
C LEU A 91 19.35 9.22 26.79
N LEU A 92 19.59 9.35 28.10
CA LEU A 92 19.35 10.59 28.83
C LEU A 92 20.63 11.42 28.86
N ILE A 93 20.54 12.64 28.34
CA ILE A 93 21.66 13.53 28.10
C ILE A 93 21.46 14.84 28.88
N ASN A 94 22.54 15.39 29.45
CA ASN A 94 22.52 16.67 30.16
C ASN A 94 22.85 17.86 29.23
N LYS A 95 22.87 19.07 29.81
CA LYS A 95 23.26 20.32 29.11
C LYS A 95 24.65 20.34 28.47
N ASP A 96 25.57 19.51 28.96
CA ASP A 96 26.93 19.38 28.46
C ASP A 96 27.03 18.31 27.36
N PHE A 97 25.90 17.71 26.97
CA PHE A 97 25.78 16.56 26.08
C PHE A 97 26.50 15.29 26.54
N ASP A 98 26.69 15.16 27.85
CA ASP A 98 27.24 13.96 28.46
C ASP A 98 26.09 12.98 28.77
N LEU A 99 26.38 11.69 28.60
CA LEU A 99 25.43 10.62 28.89
C LEU A 99 25.23 10.47 30.40
N VAL A 100 24.03 10.80 30.87
CA VAL A 100 23.63 10.71 32.30
C VAL A 100 23.13 9.32 32.64
N ASN A 101 22.34 8.74 31.74
CA ASN A 101 21.79 7.40 31.88
C ASN A 101 21.52 6.78 30.51
N SER A 102 21.69 5.47 30.41
CA SER A 102 21.44 4.68 29.21
C SER A 102 20.74 3.38 29.57
N SER A 103 19.79 2.97 28.73
CA SER A 103 19.20 1.64 28.81
C SER A 103 18.79 1.11 27.44
N ARG A 104 18.69 -0.22 27.37
CA ARG A 104 18.10 -0.93 26.24
C ARG A 104 16.63 -1.17 26.54
N GLU A 105 15.77 -0.35 25.93
CA GLU A 105 14.33 -0.42 26.08
C GLU A 105 13.68 -1.12 24.88
N SER A 106 12.59 -1.83 25.14
CA SER A 106 11.73 -2.33 24.06
C SER A 106 10.68 -1.27 23.74
N PHE A 107 10.69 -0.75 22.51
CA PHE A 107 9.63 0.14 22.05
C PHE A 107 8.41 -0.67 21.57
N PRO A 108 7.21 -0.06 21.55
CA PRO A 108 6.05 -0.69 20.95
C PRO A 108 6.27 -1.05 19.47
N ASP A 109 5.85 -2.25 19.10
CA ASP A 109 5.92 -2.75 17.71
C ASP A 109 4.97 -2.03 16.74
N ASP A 110 3.86 -1.51 17.26
CA ASP A 110 2.89 -0.74 16.48
C ASP A 110 3.37 0.71 16.35
N ASN A 111 3.34 1.24 15.13
CA ASN A 111 3.91 2.56 14.82
C ASN A 111 3.21 3.69 15.59
N GLU A 112 1.88 3.61 15.72
CA GLU A 112 1.09 4.62 16.41
C GLU A 112 1.24 4.52 17.92
N LYS A 113 1.27 3.29 18.48
CA LYS A 113 1.58 3.09 19.90
C LYS A 113 2.99 3.57 20.25
N ALA A 114 3.96 3.41 19.36
CA ALA A 114 5.31 3.93 19.55
C ALA A 114 5.30 5.47 19.59
N ARG A 115 4.58 6.11 18.66
CA ARG A 115 4.36 7.57 18.65
C ARG A 115 3.72 8.06 19.95
N GLU A 116 2.67 7.40 20.42
CA GLU A 116 2.00 7.71 21.69
C GLU A 116 2.92 7.54 22.90
N PHE A 117 3.73 6.49 22.93
CA PHE A 117 4.72 6.25 23.99
C PHE A 117 5.74 7.40 24.07
N PHE A 118 6.30 7.84 22.94
CA PHE A 118 7.26 8.95 22.91
C PHE A 118 6.60 10.30 23.26
N ALA A 119 5.36 10.52 22.84
CA ALA A 119 4.56 11.67 23.26
C ALA A 119 4.34 11.67 24.78
N GLY A 120 4.01 10.51 25.37
CA GLY A 120 3.85 10.34 26.81
C GLY A 120 5.15 10.61 27.58
N LEU A 121 6.29 10.12 27.09
CA LEU A 121 7.60 10.46 27.67
C LEU A 121 7.83 11.97 27.72
N SER A 122 7.48 12.66 26.63
CA SER A 122 7.69 14.11 26.55
C SER A 122 6.79 14.89 27.52
N SER A 123 5.51 14.56 27.60
CA SER A 123 4.54 15.29 28.43
C SER A 123 4.66 14.93 29.92
N GLU A 124 4.77 13.64 30.27
CA GLU A 124 4.74 13.17 31.65
C GLU A 124 6.07 13.38 32.38
N LYS A 125 7.19 13.13 31.68
CA LYS A 125 8.54 13.26 32.27
C LYS A 125 9.14 14.66 32.05
N LYS A 126 8.43 15.56 31.35
CA LYS A 126 8.90 16.90 30.97
C LYS A 126 10.26 16.87 30.24
N LEU A 127 10.38 15.94 29.31
CA LEU A 127 11.58 15.77 28.49
C LEU A 127 11.29 16.23 27.06
N CYS A 128 12.29 16.83 26.44
CA CYS A 128 12.38 16.93 25.00
C CYS A 128 12.94 15.60 24.48
N VAL A 129 12.16 14.94 23.64
CA VAL A 129 12.47 13.62 23.11
C VAL A 129 12.89 13.79 21.66
N PHE A 130 14.10 13.37 21.30
CA PHE A 130 14.56 13.28 19.92
C PHE A 130 14.70 11.81 19.55
N LEU A 131 13.93 11.36 18.57
CA LEU A 131 14.02 10.03 18.00
C LEU A 131 14.89 10.08 16.76
N VAL A 132 16.14 9.63 16.89
CA VAL A 132 17.06 9.45 15.78
C VAL A 132 16.73 8.12 15.10
N SER A 133 16.49 8.14 13.80
CA SER A 133 16.06 6.99 13.01
C SER A 133 16.81 6.92 11.66
N PRO A 134 16.71 5.79 10.94
CA PRO A 134 17.26 5.68 9.58
C PRO A 134 16.73 6.70 8.56
N GLU A 135 15.56 7.30 8.81
CA GLU A 135 14.95 8.29 7.90
C GLU A 135 15.13 9.75 8.37
N GLY A 136 15.84 9.96 9.48
CA GLY A 136 16.07 11.27 10.07
C GLY A 136 15.62 11.36 11.52
N VAL A 137 15.42 12.60 11.99
CA VAL A 137 15.12 12.86 13.41
C VAL A 137 13.70 13.39 13.57
N ASN A 138 12.90 12.63 14.30
CA ASN A 138 11.63 13.11 14.85
C ASN A 138 11.85 13.65 16.26
N TYR A 139 10.99 14.55 16.71
CA TYR A 139 11.06 15.06 18.07
C TYR A 139 9.69 15.28 18.68
N PHE A 140 9.63 15.19 20.01
CA PHE A 140 8.44 15.39 20.81
C PHE A 140 8.73 16.39 21.92
N VAL A 141 7.86 17.39 22.01
CA VAL A 141 7.91 18.43 23.04
C VAL A 141 6.50 18.63 23.56
N GLU A 142 6.33 18.56 24.88
CA GLU A 142 5.04 18.63 25.55
C GLU A 142 4.00 17.65 24.97
N GLY A 143 4.48 16.46 24.55
CA GLY A 143 3.66 15.42 23.95
C GLY A 143 3.24 15.66 22.49
N LYS A 144 3.73 16.72 21.84
CA LYS A 144 3.46 16.99 20.42
C LYS A 144 4.60 16.47 19.56
N SER A 145 4.27 15.60 18.60
CA SER A 145 5.23 15.10 17.59
C SER A 145 5.51 16.15 16.52
N SER A 146 6.74 16.19 16.02
CA SER A 146 7.18 16.98 14.88
C SER A 146 8.40 16.32 14.24
N GLY A 147 8.63 16.54 12.95
CA GLY A 147 9.72 15.92 12.21
C GLY A 147 9.25 15.41 10.84
N GLU A 148 10.18 14.80 10.11
CA GLU A 148 9.98 14.39 8.70
C GLU A 148 9.81 12.87 8.56
N ALA A 149 10.22 12.07 9.55
CA ALA A 149 10.19 10.62 9.45
C ALA A 149 8.79 10.07 9.77
N ILE A 150 8.35 9.08 9.00
CA ILE A 150 7.01 8.48 9.09
C ILE A 150 6.97 7.34 10.12
N PHE A 151 8.11 6.68 10.30
CA PHE A 151 8.23 5.54 11.21
C PHE A 151 8.80 5.95 12.57
N TYR A 152 8.33 5.25 13.59
CA TYR A 152 8.69 5.42 14.99
C TYR A 152 9.30 4.15 15.58
N ASN A 153 9.36 3.06 14.81
CA ASN A 153 10.03 1.82 15.22
C ASN A 153 10.61 1.03 14.04
N SER A 154 11.57 0.16 14.36
CA SER A 154 12.32 -0.63 13.38
C SER A 154 11.47 -1.66 12.64
N LYS A 155 10.37 -2.15 13.25
CA LYS A 155 9.49 -3.14 12.63
C LYS A 155 8.69 -2.53 11.49
N ALA A 156 8.02 -1.41 11.74
CA ALA A 156 7.26 -0.67 10.74
C ALA A 156 8.17 -0.22 9.59
N TYR A 157 9.36 0.30 9.90
CA TYR A 157 10.35 0.68 8.90
C TYR A 157 10.79 -0.50 8.01
N ARG A 158 11.15 -1.64 8.62
CA ARG A 158 11.58 -2.84 7.87
C ARG A 158 10.45 -3.39 7.02
N SER A 159 9.25 -3.52 7.57
CA SER A 159 8.09 -3.98 6.81
C SER A 159 7.83 -3.09 5.60
N TYR A 160 7.94 -1.76 5.73
CA TYR A 160 7.81 -0.85 4.59
C TYR A 160 8.94 -1.00 3.57
N LYS A 161 10.19 -1.25 4.00
CA LYS A 161 11.32 -1.52 3.09
C LYS A 161 11.21 -2.85 2.34
N GLU A 162 10.47 -3.81 2.86
CA GLU A 162 10.19 -5.09 2.20
C GLU A 162 9.11 -4.98 1.11
N LEU A 163 8.29 -3.92 1.13
CA LEU A 163 7.30 -3.65 0.09
C LEU A 163 7.99 -3.24 -1.23
N LYS A 164 7.32 -3.52 -2.34
CA LYS A 164 7.82 -3.23 -3.69
C LYS A 164 7.18 -1.97 -4.28
N ASP A 165 7.91 -1.31 -5.17
CA ASP A 165 7.40 -0.16 -5.92
C ASP A 165 6.71 -0.61 -7.23
N ILE A 166 5.97 0.30 -7.88
CA ILE A 166 5.21 0.00 -9.11
C ILE A 166 6.09 -0.46 -10.29
N ASP A 167 7.36 -0.07 -10.32
CA ASP A 167 8.34 -0.54 -11.30
C ASP A 167 8.64 -2.05 -11.15
N GLN A 168 8.37 -2.61 -9.97
CA GLN A 168 8.49 -4.03 -9.65
C GLN A 168 7.14 -4.78 -9.75
N LEU A 169 6.11 -4.20 -10.38
CA LEU A 169 4.80 -4.84 -10.52
C LEU A 169 4.87 -6.23 -11.19
N ASP A 170 5.76 -6.43 -12.17
CA ASP A 170 5.92 -7.73 -12.82
C ASP A 170 6.43 -8.81 -11.82
N GLU A 171 7.30 -8.43 -10.89
CA GLU A 171 7.81 -9.30 -9.82
C GLU A 171 6.68 -9.65 -8.83
N LEU A 172 5.90 -8.66 -8.40
CA LEU A 172 4.73 -8.87 -7.56
C LEU A 172 3.71 -9.80 -8.19
N LEU A 173 3.45 -9.65 -9.49
CA LEU A 173 2.50 -10.51 -10.20
C LEU A 173 3.02 -11.95 -10.31
N ASN A 174 4.33 -12.18 -10.38
CA ASN A 174 4.92 -13.52 -10.30
C ASN A 174 4.78 -14.15 -8.90
N GLU A 175 4.94 -13.36 -7.84
CA GLU A 175 4.66 -13.80 -6.47
C GLU A 175 3.17 -14.14 -6.32
N TYR A 176 2.29 -13.31 -6.88
CA TYR A 176 0.86 -13.56 -6.89
C TYR A 176 0.49 -14.83 -7.67
N ARG A 177 1.13 -15.13 -8.81
CA ARG A 177 0.97 -16.42 -9.53
C ARG A 177 1.25 -17.60 -8.60
N THR A 178 2.30 -17.50 -7.79
CA THR A 178 2.64 -18.54 -6.82
C THR A 178 1.55 -18.66 -5.75
N GLN A 179 1.09 -17.54 -5.21
CA GLN A 179 0.03 -17.50 -4.20
C GLN A 179 -1.31 -18.06 -4.72
N LEU A 180 -1.64 -17.83 -6.00
CA LEU A 180 -2.83 -18.41 -6.63
C LEU A 180 -2.81 -19.95 -6.65
N THR A 181 -1.65 -20.60 -6.51
CA THR A 181 -1.57 -22.06 -6.37
C THR A 181 -1.89 -22.57 -4.96
N HIS A 182 -1.92 -21.68 -3.97
CA HIS A 182 -2.18 -22.07 -2.60
C HIS A 182 -3.66 -22.40 -2.39
N ARG A 183 -3.90 -23.46 -1.63
CA ARG A 183 -5.22 -24.04 -1.37
C ARG A 183 -6.23 -23.02 -0.84
N GLU A 184 -5.83 -22.21 0.12
CA GLU A 184 -6.67 -21.18 0.74
C GLU A 184 -7.06 -20.05 -0.22
N VAL A 185 -6.27 -19.84 -1.27
CA VAL A 185 -6.51 -18.81 -2.28
C VAL A 185 -7.36 -19.36 -3.41
N TYR A 186 -6.92 -20.42 -4.09
CA TYR A 186 -7.67 -20.91 -5.26
C TYR A 186 -9.08 -21.40 -4.89
N ARG A 187 -9.30 -21.90 -3.67
CA ARG A 187 -10.65 -22.29 -3.17
C ARG A 187 -11.67 -21.16 -3.17
N GLN A 188 -11.23 -19.90 -3.17
CA GLN A 188 -12.13 -18.75 -3.25
C GLN A 188 -12.76 -18.62 -4.63
N PHE A 189 -12.12 -19.19 -5.66
CA PHE A 189 -12.50 -19.05 -7.06
C PHE A 189 -13.30 -20.22 -7.61
N PHE A 190 -13.04 -21.44 -7.13
CA PHE A 190 -13.64 -22.66 -7.69
C PHE A 190 -14.77 -23.21 -6.83
N VAL A 191 -15.77 -23.77 -7.52
CA VAL A 191 -16.92 -24.42 -6.90
C VAL A 191 -16.50 -25.69 -6.14
N SER A 192 -17.03 -25.88 -4.94
CA SER A 192 -16.78 -27.09 -4.13
C SER A 192 -17.33 -28.38 -4.77
N LYS A 193 -16.74 -29.57 -4.53
CA LYS A 193 -17.34 -30.83 -5.06
C LYS A 193 -18.73 -31.06 -4.50
N SER A 194 -19.03 -30.64 -3.27
CA SER A 194 -20.39 -30.75 -2.72
C SER A 194 -21.40 -29.99 -3.58
N SER A 195 -21.05 -28.78 -4.02
CA SER A 195 -21.90 -27.99 -4.90
C SER A 195 -21.98 -28.61 -6.31
N ILE A 196 -20.87 -29.16 -6.84
CA ILE A 196 -20.87 -29.88 -8.12
C ILE A 196 -21.76 -31.13 -8.07
N ARG A 197 -21.71 -31.91 -6.97
CA ARG A 197 -22.61 -33.06 -6.76
C ARG A 197 -24.07 -32.64 -6.66
N ALA A 198 -24.37 -31.55 -5.94
CA ALA A 198 -25.73 -31.03 -5.86
C ALA A 198 -26.26 -30.61 -7.24
N MET A 199 -25.43 -29.97 -8.07
CA MET A 199 -25.78 -29.66 -9.47
C MET A 199 -26.08 -30.93 -10.26
N ARG A 200 -25.24 -31.97 -10.16
CA ARG A 200 -25.46 -33.27 -10.80
C ARG A 200 -26.82 -33.86 -10.42
N ASP A 201 -27.16 -33.86 -9.13
CA ASP A 201 -28.41 -34.42 -8.62
C ASP A 201 -29.64 -33.66 -9.13
N ILE A 202 -29.53 -32.34 -9.29
CA ILE A 202 -30.59 -31.51 -9.89
C ILE A 202 -30.76 -31.86 -11.37
N GLU A 203 -29.65 -32.01 -12.12
CA GLU A 203 -29.70 -32.38 -13.53
C GLU A 203 -30.30 -33.78 -13.75
N GLU A 204 -29.95 -34.74 -12.89
CA GLU A 204 -30.48 -36.10 -12.90
C GLU A 204 -31.98 -36.12 -12.61
N LYS A 205 -32.43 -35.41 -11.56
CA LYS A 205 -33.85 -35.23 -11.23
C LYS A 205 -34.64 -34.53 -12.33
N SER A 206 -33.99 -33.66 -13.11
CA SER A 206 -34.59 -32.97 -14.26
C SER A 206 -34.70 -33.84 -15.51
N GLY A 207 -34.29 -35.12 -15.43
CA GLY A 207 -34.36 -36.07 -16.53
C GLY A 207 -33.23 -35.93 -17.55
N LYS A 208 -32.17 -35.15 -17.26
CA LYS A 208 -30.98 -35.10 -18.12
C LYS A 208 -30.17 -36.39 -17.92
N LYS A 209 -29.60 -36.92 -19.01
CA LYS A 209 -28.60 -37.99 -18.92
C LYS A 209 -27.31 -37.41 -18.34
N VAL A 210 -26.95 -37.83 -17.13
CA VAL A 210 -25.76 -37.35 -16.42
C VAL A 210 -24.71 -38.47 -16.39
N LYS A 211 -23.43 -38.08 -16.39
CA LYS A 211 -22.32 -39.03 -16.22
C LYS A 211 -22.32 -39.61 -14.79
N ASP A 212 -21.50 -40.63 -14.56
CA ASP A 212 -21.19 -41.04 -13.20
C ASP A 212 -20.54 -39.89 -12.41
N VAL A 213 -20.48 -40.06 -11.09
CA VAL A 213 -20.08 -38.98 -10.19
C VAL A 213 -18.64 -38.54 -10.44
N ASP A 214 -17.72 -39.47 -10.70
CA ASP A 214 -16.30 -39.17 -10.82
C ASP A 214 -16.02 -38.43 -12.14
N ASP A 215 -16.58 -38.94 -13.25
CA ASP A 215 -16.49 -38.27 -14.56
C ASP A 215 -17.13 -36.85 -14.53
N TYR A 216 -18.23 -36.68 -13.79
CA TYR A 216 -18.89 -35.37 -13.67
C TYR A 216 -18.04 -34.40 -12.85
N LEU A 217 -17.40 -34.87 -11.77
CA LEU A 217 -16.52 -34.04 -10.95
C LEU A 217 -15.29 -33.58 -11.74
N ASP A 218 -14.69 -34.47 -12.53
CA ASP A 218 -13.52 -34.14 -13.35
C ASP A 218 -13.85 -33.15 -14.48
N ASP A 219 -15.03 -33.29 -15.10
CA ASP A 219 -15.47 -32.34 -16.13
C ASP A 219 -15.69 -30.91 -15.60
N TYR A 220 -16.05 -30.78 -14.32
CA TYR A 220 -16.40 -29.50 -13.69
C TYR A 220 -15.41 -29.05 -12.62
N ALA A 221 -14.23 -29.65 -12.53
CA ALA A 221 -13.18 -29.24 -11.61
C ALA A 221 -12.74 -27.77 -11.80
N HIS A 222 -12.83 -27.26 -13.02
CA HIS A 222 -12.45 -25.87 -13.38
C HIS A 222 -13.60 -24.86 -13.24
N LEU A 223 -14.77 -25.30 -12.76
CA LEU A 223 -15.94 -24.45 -12.67
C LEU A 223 -15.73 -23.39 -11.59
N LEU A 224 -15.85 -22.13 -11.99
CA LEU A 224 -15.70 -20.98 -11.11
C LEU A 224 -16.99 -20.66 -10.36
N GLU A 225 -16.83 -20.07 -9.18
CA GLU A 225 -17.89 -19.42 -8.42
C GLU A 225 -18.49 -18.25 -9.22
N ASN A 226 -19.66 -17.78 -8.80
CA ASN A 226 -20.31 -16.64 -9.46
C ASN A 226 -19.48 -15.35 -9.29
N SER A 227 -19.54 -14.46 -10.28
CA SER A 227 -18.76 -13.21 -10.30
C SER A 227 -17.24 -13.41 -10.12
N PRO A 228 -16.58 -14.27 -10.93
CA PRO A 228 -15.15 -14.52 -10.79
C PRO A 228 -14.29 -13.27 -11.01
N GLU A 229 -14.74 -12.32 -11.85
CA GLU A 229 -14.10 -11.02 -12.04
C GLU A 229 -14.01 -10.23 -10.73
N ASP A 230 -15.10 -10.19 -9.95
CA ASP A 230 -15.14 -9.49 -8.66
C ASP A 230 -14.22 -10.15 -7.62
N ILE A 231 -14.27 -11.49 -7.54
CA ILE A 231 -13.44 -12.28 -6.63
C ILE A 231 -11.96 -12.03 -6.94
N PHE A 232 -11.59 -12.10 -8.21
CA PHE A 232 -10.22 -11.92 -8.67
C PHE A 232 -9.70 -10.51 -8.47
N ARG A 233 -10.51 -9.51 -8.83
CA ARG A 233 -10.19 -8.11 -8.61
C ARG A 233 -9.94 -7.81 -7.14
N GLU A 234 -10.79 -8.28 -6.24
CA GLU A 234 -10.63 -8.05 -4.80
C GLU A 234 -9.41 -8.79 -4.23
N ASN A 235 -9.17 -10.03 -4.67
CA ASN A 235 -8.03 -10.81 -4.21
C ASN A 235 -6.70 -10.17 -4.66
N LEU A 236 -6.60 -9.80 -5.95
CA LEU A 236 -5.44 -9.11 -6.50
C LEU A 236 -5.24 -7.75 -5.83
N ARG A 237 -6.30 -6.99 -5.59
CA ARG A 237 -6.23 -5.69 -4.92
C ARG A 237 -5.65 -5.81 -3.51
N LYS A 238 -6.14 -6.76 -2.70
CA LYS A 238 -5.60 -7.00 -1.34
C LYS A 238 -4.14 -7.42 -1.38
N PHE A 239 -3.78 -8.25 -2.35
CA PHE A 239 -2.40 -8.66 -2.55
C PHE A 239 -1.51 -7.45 -2.83
N LEU A 240 -1.89 -6.61 -3.79
CA LEU A 240 -1.13 -5.41 -4.14
C LEU A 240 -1.05 -4.43 -2.96
N ASP A 241 -2.17 -4.16 -2.28
CA ASP A 241 -2.24 -3.26 -1.10
C ASP A 241 -1.30 -3.71 0.04
N SER A 242 -1.14 -5.02 0.23
CA SER A 242 -0.28 -5.58 1.29
C SER A 242 1.20 -5.67 0.91
N ASN A 243 1.55 -5.55 -0.37
CA ASN A 243 2.90 -5.81 -0.88
C ASN A 243 3.52 -4.64 -1.65
N MET A 244 2.75 -3.56 -1.90
CA MET A 244 3.22 -2.34 -2.56
C MET A 244 3.44 -1.19 -1.57
N LYS A 245 4.45 -0.36 -1.82
CA LYS A 245 4.61 0.93 -1.13
C LYS A 245 3.55 1.94 -1.56
N ASN A 246 3.12 1.86 -2.83
CA ASN A 246 2.21 2.80 -3.45
C ASN A 246 0.78 2.64 -2.93
N ASN A 247 0.00 3.72 -3.03
CA ASN A 247 -1.38 3.71 -2.58
C ASN A 247 -2.28 2.99 -3.59
N VAL A 248 -2.71 1.78 -3.23
CA VAL A 248 -3.72 1.01 -3.98
C VAL A 248 -5.10 1.48 -3.51
N MET A 249 -5.82 2.21 -4.37
CA MET A 249 -7.08 2.82 -3.94
C MET A 249 -8.18 1.78 -3.70
N ILE A 250 -8.71 1.80 -2.47
CA ILE A 250 -9.78 0.89 -2.00
C ILE A 250 -11.15 1.20 -2.62
N LYS A 251 -11.36 2.40 -3.18
CA LYS A 251 -12.61 2.75 -3.86
C LYS A 251 -12.41 2.77 -5.36
N GLU A 252 -13.27 2.06 -6.08
CA GLU A 252 -13.37 2.13 -7.54
C GLU A 252 -13.41 3.59 -7.98
N MET A 253 -12.45 4.01 -8.79
CA MET A 253 -12.46 5.37 -9.33
C MET A 253 -13.54 5.47 -10.40
N LEU A 254 -14.45 6.43 -10.22
CA LEU A 254 -15.47 6.75 -11.20
C LEU A 254 -14.89 7.74 -12.21
N LEU A 255 -14.85 7.34 -13.48
CA LEU A 255 -14.50 8.22 -14.59
C LEU A 255 -15.64 9.21 -14.88
N GLU A 256 -15.37 10.25 -15.67
CA GLU A 256 -16.39 11.23 -16.07
C GLU A 256 -17.50 10.59 -16.92
N SER A 257 -17.18 9.50 -17.62
CA SER A 257 -18.13 8.63 -18.33
C SER A 257 -19.00 7.77 -17.40
N PHE A 258 -18.88 7.90 -16.08
CA PHE A 258 -19.50 7.04 -15.06
C PHE A 258 -19.06 5.57 -15.11
N LYS A 259 -18.04 5.24 -15.91
CA LYS A 259 -17.39 3.94 -15.88
C LYS A 259 -16.50 3.84 -14.65
N ARG A 260 -16.37 2.62 -14.12
CA ARG A 260 -15.57 2.34 -12.93
C ARG A 260 -14.28 1.66 -13.33
N LEU A 261 -13.16 2.13 -12.79
CA LEU A 261 -11.88 1.45 -12.91
C LEU A 261 -11.80 0.32 -11.87
N ASP A 262 -11.25 -0.83 -12.28
CA ASP A 262 -11.16 -2.01 -11.43
C ASP A 262 -10.14 -1.86 -10.29
N ILE A 263 -8.87 -1.64 -10.64
CA ILE A 263 -7.81 -1.36 -9.67
C ILE A 263 -7.08 -0.11 -10.11
N PHE A 264 -6.84 0.79 -9.16
CA PHE A 264 -6.22 2.08 -9.40
C PHE A 264 -5.12 2.33 -8.38
N ILE A 265 -3.94 2.74 -8.86
CA ILE A 265 -2.72 2.89 -8.06
C ILE A 265 -2.16 4.29 -8.28
N VAL A 266 -1.76 4.95 -7.19
CA VAL A 266 -1.04 6.22 -7.23
C VAL A 266 0.32 6.04 -6.58
N ASP A 267 1.38 6.37 -7.32
CA ASP A 267 2.73 6.34 -6.76
C ASP A 267 3.07 7.60 -5.95
N ASP A 268 4.23 7.59 -5.29
CA ASP A 268 4.66 8.68 -4.40
C ASP A 268 4.95 9.99 -5.17
N TYR A 269 5.07 9.92 -6.51
CA TYR A 269 5.22 11.06 -7.39
C TYR A 269 3.88 11.61 -7.91
N GLY A 270 2.76 10.99 -7.51
CA GLY A 270 1.42 11.37 -7.92
C GLY A 270 1.02 10.86 -9.31
N GLU A 271 1.78 9.94 -9.88
CA GLU A 271 1.47 9.32 -11.17
C GLU A 271 0.47 8.19 -11.01
N TRP A 272 -0.37 8.02 -12.02
CA TRP A 272 -1.52 7.11 -11.97
C TRP A 272 -1.24 5.86 -12.79
N TYR A 273 -1.72 4.73 -12.28
CA TYR A 273 -1.74 3.44 -12.96
C TYR A 273 -3.10 2.80 -12.76
N LEU A 274 -3.56 2.06 -13.76
CA LEU A 274 -4.80 1.27 -13.67
C LEU A 274 -4.54 -0.17 -14.06
N ILE A 275 -5.26 -1.10 -13.46
CA ILE A 275 -5.31 -2.50 -13.89
C ILE A 275 -6.77 -2.81 -14.17
N GLU A 276 -7.09 -3.02 -15.45
CA GLU A 276 -8.37 -3.59 -15.86
C GLU A 276 -8.33 -5.10 -15.63
N VAL A 277 -9.40 -5.63 -15.06
CA VAL A 277 -9.50 -7.04 -14.69
C VAL A 277 -10.50 -7.75 -15.61
N LYS A 278 -10.09 -8.92 -16.11
CA LYS A 278 -10.96 -9.84 -16.86
C LYS A 278 -10.69 -11.28 -16.44
N TRP A 279 -11.52 -12.19 -16.93
CA TRP A 279 -11.37 -13.62 -16.70
C TRP A 279 -11.77 -14.41 -17.95
N VAL A 280 -11.28 -15.65 -18.06
CA VAL A 280 -11.70 -16.62 -19.08
C VAL A 280 -11.93 -17.98 -18.45
N GLY A 281 -12.93 -18.71 -18.93
CA GLY A 281 -13.35 -19.99 -18.38
C GLY A 281 -14.86 -20.09 -18.23
N ILE A 282 -15.31 -20.94 -17.31
CA ILE A 282 -16.72 -21.26 -17.10
C ILE A 282 -17.07 -21.01 -15.63
N SER A 283 -18.12 -20.25 -15.35
CA SER A 283 -18.61 -19.97 -13.99
C SER A 283 -20.06 -20.40 -13.77
N ILE A 284 -20.44 -20.65 -12.52
CA ILE A 284 -21.86 -20.83 -12.17
C ILE A 284 -22.64 -19.51 -12.34
N SER A 285 -23.90 -19.65 -12.72
CA SER A 285 -24.82 -18.51 -12.80
C SER A 285 -25.27 -18.06 -11.41
N LYS A 286 -25.70 -16.81 -11.29
CA LYS A 286 -26.11 -16.19 -10.01
C LYS A 286 -27.27 -16.92 -9.31
N LYS A 287 -28.06 -17.69 -10.06
CA LYS A 287 -29.23 -18.42 -9.56
C LYS A 287 -29.00 -19.92 -9.35
N GLY A 288 -27.83 -20.46 -9.72
CA GLY A 288 -27.52 -21.90 -9.56
C GLY A 288 -28.29 -22.87 -10.47
N ASP A 289 -29.36 -22.42 -11.14
CA ASP A 289 -30.34 -23.28 -11.79
C ASP A 289 -30.27 -23.31 -13.34
N GLU A 290 -29.46 -22.45 -13.97
CA GLU A 290 -29.40 -22.24 -15.44
C GLU A 290 -27.97 -21.99 -15.97
N PRO A 291 -27.71 -22.11 -17.30
CA PRO A 291 -26.42 -22.56 -17.83
C PRO A 291 -25.32 -21.56 -17.51
N ARG A 292 -24.18 -22.16 -17.19
CA ARG A 292 -22.93 -21.52 -16.81
C ARG A 292 -22.58 -20.35 -17.73
N THR A 293 -21.99 -19.31 -17.17
CA THR A 293 -21.41 -18.22 -17.97
C THR A 293 -20.07 -18.67 -18.51
N GLU A 294 -19.87 -18.55 -19.81
CA GLU A 294 -18.59 -18.84 -20.46
C GLU A 294 -18.02 -17.55 -21.02
N ILE A 295 -16.76 -17.25 -20.68
CA ILE A 295 -15.99 -16.14 -21.26
C ILE A 295 -14.77 -16.72 -21.96
N ASN A 296 -14.58 -16.32 -23.21
CA ASN A 296 -13.59 -16.87 -24.12
C ASN A 296 -12.48 -15.86 -24.44
N ALA A 297 -11.38 -16.33 -25.03
CA ALA A 297 -10.25 -15.48 -25.39
C ALA A 297 -10.61 -14.33 -26.33
N LYS A 298 -11.67 -14.49 -27.15
CA LYS A 298 -12.17 -13.44 -28.06
C LYS A 298 -12.80 -12.26 -27.30
N ASP A 299 -13.31 -12.49 -26.10
CA ASP A 299 -13.83 -11.42 -25.23
C ASP A 299 -12.69 -10.59 -24.63
N ILE A 300 -11.46 -11.13 -24.62
CA ILE A 300 -10.26 -10.42 -24.22
C ILE A 300 -9.64 -9.70 -25.41
N ASN A 301 -9.33 -10.44 -26.47
CA ASN A 301 -8.68 -9.94 -27.67
C ASN A 301 -9.66 -9.95 -28.86
N PRO A 302 -10.04 -8.77 -29.41
CA PRO A 302 -9.47 -7.44 -29.13
C PRO A 302 -10.20 -6.62 -28.07
N HIS A 303 -11.37 -7.08 -27.58
CA HIS A 303 -12.33 -6.23 -26.88
C HIS A 303 -11.83 -5.61 -25.57
N ALA A 304 -11.32 -6.40 -24.63
CA ALA A 304 -10.78 -5.88 -23.37
C ALA A 304 -9.55 -5.00 -23.59
N ILE A 305 -8.72 -5.32 -24.58
CA ILE A 305 -7.55 -4.51 -24.95
C ILE A 305 -7.99 -3.11 -25.37
N ILE A 306 -8.94 -3.01 -26.30
CA ILE A 306 -9.50 -1.74 -26.77
C ILE A 306 -10.17 -0.99 -25.62
N GLN A 307 -10.89 -1.69 -24.74
CA GLN A 307 -11.52 -1.10 -23.56
C GLN A 307 -10.49 -0.43 -22.64
N THR A 308 -9.37 -1.10 -22.32
CA THR A 308 -8.28 -0.54 -21.49
C THR A 308 -7.66 0.69 -22.15
N ILE A 309 -7.44 0.67 -23.47
CA ILE A 309 -6.96 1.83 -24.23
C ILE A 309 -7.95 3.00 -24.11
N GLY A 310 -9.26 2.73 -24.19
CA GLY A 310 -10.32 3.73 -24.00
C GLY A 310 -10.27 4.40 -22.63
N TYR A 311 -9.95 3.66 -21.56
CA TYR A 311 -9.77 4.25 -20.24
C TYR A 311 -8.54 5.16 -20.15
N ILE A 312 -7.43 4.74 -20.76
CA ILE A 312 -6.22 5.57 -20.85
C ILE A 312 -6.53 6.87 -21.60
N LYS A 313 -7.23 6.79 -22.74
CA LYS A 313 -7.69 7.94 -23.53
C LYS A 313 -8.49 8.91 -22.68
N GLU A 314 -9.52 8.43 -21.98
CA GLU A 314 -10.38 9.27 -21.15
C GLU A 314 -9.59 9.96 -20.02
N LEU A 315 -8.69 9.24 -19.35
CA LEU A 315 -7.83 9.81 -18.30
C LEU A 315 -6.90 10.90 -18.84
N ILE A 316 -6.26 10.69 -19.98
CA ILE A 316 -5.37 11.69 -20.59
C ILE A 316 -6.16 12.93 -21.05
N GLN A 317 -7.32 12.73 -21.68
CA GLN A 317 -8.19 13.84 -22.11
C GLN A 317 -8.64 14.69 -20.92
N ASN A 318 -8.86 14.06 -19.76
CA ASN A 318 -9.19 14.72 -18.49
C ASN A 318 -7.96 15.19 -17.71
N LYS A 319 -6.79 15.30 -18.37
CA LYS A 319 -5.52 15.80 -17.83
C LYS A 319 -5.06 15.06 -16.57
N LYS A 320 -5.35 13.77 -16.48
CA LYS A 320 -4.88 12.92 -15.39
C LYS A 320 -3.48 12.39 -15.70
N PRO A 321 -2.59 12.25 -14.69
CA PRO A 321 -1.22 11.81 -14.88
C PRO A 321 -1.10 10.29 -15.04
N ILE A 322 -1.91 9.68 -15.93
CA ILE A 322 -1.86 8.24 -16.20
C ILE A 322 -0.56 7.86 -16.92
N LYS A 323 0.26 7.02 -16.30
CA LYS A 323 1.51 6.49 -16.87
C LYS A 323 1.25 5.26 -17.72
N ILE A 324 0.69 4.20 -17.12
CA ILE A 324 0.44 2.91 -17.77
C ILE A 324 -0.93 2.37 -17.35
N GLY A 325 -1.67 1.79 -18.30
CA GLY A 325 -2.82 0.95 -18.03
C GLY A 325 -2.51 -0.51 -18.35
N TYR A 326 -2.77 -1.38 -17.36
CA TYR A 326 -2.54 -2.80 -17.45
C TYR A 326 -3.84 -3.55 -17.71
N LEU A 327 -3.75 -4.70 -18.38
CA LEU A 327 -4.83 -5.69 -18.44
C LEU A 327 -4.36 -6.97 -17.75
N ALA A 328 -5.06 -7.36 -16.68
CA ALA A 328 -4.86 -8.61 -15.96
C ALA A 328 -6.01 -9.58 -16.26
N VAL A 329 -5.68 -10.79 -16.71
CA VAL A 329 -6.67 -11.82 -17.05
C VAL A 329 -6.48 -13.02 -16.15
N PHE A 330 -7.54 -13.41 -15.45
CA PHE A 330 -7.59 -14.68 -14.73
C PHE A 330 -7.96 -15.82 -15.68
N ASP A 331 -7.04 -16.77 -15.89
CA ASP A 331 -7.27 -17.90 -16.80
C ASP A 331 -7.59 -19.18 -16.03
N ALA A 332 -8.86 -19.59 -16.10
CA ALA A 332 -9.37 -20.83 -15.52
C ALA A 332 -9.79 -21.86 -16.57
N ARG A 333 -9.35 -21.70 -17.83
CA ARG A 333 -9.68 -22.64 -18.91
C ARG A 333 -9.14 -24.03 -18.57
N LYS A 334 -9.96 -25.06 -18.85
CA LYS A 334 -9.60 -26.47 -18.65
C LYS A 334 -8.32 -26.82 -19.41
N ASP A 335 -8.25 -26.41 -20.68
CA ASP A 335 -7.14 -26.73 -21.56
C ASP A 335 -5.97 -25.75 -21.41
N ASN A 336 -4.75 -26.23 -21.62
CA ASN A 336 -3.56 -25.40 -21.64
C ASN A 336 -3.45 -24.67 -22.98
N LEU A 337 -4.06 -23.49 -23.04
CA LEU A 337 -4.16 -22.64 -24.21
C LEU A 337 -3.19 -21.46 -24.11
N ALA A 338 -2.92 -20.83 -25.25
CA ALA A 338 -2.10 -19.63 -25.36
C ALA A 338 -2.66 -18.46 -24.53
N ASP A 339 -1.79 -17.47 -24.25
CA ASP A 339 -2.17 -16.23 -23.58
C ASP A 339 -3.28 -15.52 -24.35
N THR A 340 -4.28 -15.03 -23.64
CA THR A 340 -5.46 -14.40 -24.24
C THR A 340 -5.14 -13.10 -24.99
N GLY A 341 -3.99 -12.48 -24.75
CA GLY A 341 -3.49 -11.33 -25.50
C GLY A 341 -2.57 -11.68 -26.68
N GLU A 342 -2.17 -12.94 -26.85
CA GLU A 342 -1.28 -13.36 -27.93
C GLU A 342 -1.94 -13.10 -29.30
N GLY A 343 -1.16 -12.59 -30.25
CA GLY A 343 -1.62 -12.33 -31.62
C GLY A 343 -2.56 -11.13 -31.77
N PHE A 344 -2.59 -10.19 -30.82
CA PHE A 344 -3.32 -8.93 -31.00
C PHE A 344 -2.84 -8.16 -32.24
N ASP A 345 -3.78 -7.91 -33.16
CA ASP A 345 -3.52 -7.10 -34.35
C ASP A 345 -3.72 -5.61 -34.03
N THR A 346 -2.65 -4.84 -34.12
CA THR A 346 -2.65 -3.39 -33.88
C THR A 346 -3.54 -2.62 -34.85
N SER A 347 -3.92 -3.20 -36.01
CA SER A 347 -4.89 -2.57 -36.90
C SER A 347 -6.30 -2.45 -36.29
N ASN A 348 -6.57 -3.13 -35.17
CA ASN A 348 -7.80 -2.96 -34.40
C ASN A 348 -7.81 -1.69 -33.54
N VAL A 349 -6.67 -1.00 -33.43
CA VAL A 349 -6.56 0.29 -32.73
C VAL A 349 -6.73 1.40 -33.76
N GLU A 350 -7.65 2.34 -33.50
CA GLU A 350 -7.82 3.52 -34.36
C GLU A 350 -6.55 4.38 -34.37
N ASP A 351 -6.22 5.00 -35.50
CA ASP A 351 -4.98 5.80 -35.65
C ASP A 351 -4.85 6.90 -34.59
N GLU A 352 -5.97 7.52 -34.21
CA GLU A 352 -6.02 8.54 -33.16
C GLU A 352 -5.71 7.98 -31.76
N ASP A 353 -5.92 6.68 -31.55
CA ASP A 353 -5.76 6.00 -30.26
C ASP A 353 -4.40 5.33 -30.09
N MET A 354 -3.59 5.29 -31.14
CA MET A 354 -2.24 4.72 -31.11
C MET A 354 -1.31 5.36 -30.07
N SER A 355 -1.53 6.64 -29.75
CA SER A 355 -0.76 7.33 -28.70
C SER A 355 -1.09 6.82 -27.29
N TYR A 356 -2.34 6.42 -27.06
CA TYR A 356 -2.81 5.82 -25.80
C TYR A 356 -2.40 4.35 -25.71
N TYR A 357 -2.42 3.62 -26.83
CA TYR A 357 -1.95 2.23 -26.90
C TYR A 357 -0.49 2.06 -26.45
N ARG A 358 0.38 3.06 -26.67
CA ARG A 358 1.78 3.02 -26.17
C ARG A 358 1.89 2.99 -24.64
N ARG A 359 0.81 3.32 -23.93
CA ARG A 359 0.72 3.26 -22.46
C ARG A 359 -0.06 2.04 -21.98
N TYR A 360 -0.41 1.13 -22.87
CA TYR A 360 -1.07 -0.12 -22.53
C TYR A 360 -0.04 -1.24 -22.36
N LYS A 361 -0.23 -2.10 -21.34
CA LYS A 361 0.54 -3.33 -21.16
C LYS A 361 -0.36 -4.50 -20.79
N LYS A 362 -0.25 -5.61 -21.53
CA LYS A 362 -0.87 -6.88 -21.13
C LYS A 362 0.03 -7.57 -20.10
N ILE A 363 -0.57 -7.99 -18.98
CA ILE A 363 0.07 -8.91 -18.03
C ILE A 363 -0.18 -10.34 -18.52
N ASP A 364 0.83 -11.20 -18.54
CA ASP A 364 0.67 -12.62 -18.86
C ASP A 364 -0.45 -13.23 -18.01
N ASP A 365 -1.30 -14.04 -18.62
CA ASP A 365 -2.47 -14.64 -18.00
C ASP A 365 -2.13 -15.25 -16.63
N LEU A 366 -2.91 -14.84 -15.62
CA LEU A 366 -2.81 -15.33 -14.27
C LEU A 366 -3.58 -16.65 -14.20
N ARG A 367 -2.94 -17.70 -14.74
CA ARG A 367 -3.52 -19.03 -14.89
C ARG A 367 -3.60 -19.77 -13.56
N VAL A 368 -4.76 -20.35 -13.27
CA VAL A 368 -4.98 -21.19 -12.09
C VAL A 368 -5.58 -22.52 -12.49
N VAL A 369 -4.89 -23.60 -12.12
CA VAL A 369 -5.35 -24.96 -12.34
C VAL A 369 -5.87 -25.51 -11.01
N ASN A 370 -7.11 -25.99 -10.98
CA ASN A 370 -7.64 -26.68 -9.82
C ASN A 370 -7.02 -28.09 -9.74
N SER A 371 -5.86 -28.20 -9.09
CA SER A 371 -5.11 -29.45 -8.95
C SER A 371 -5.73 -30.42 -7.94
N ASN A 372 -6.70 -29.97 -7.14
CA ASN A 372 -7.42 -30.81 -6.19
C ASN A 372 -8.85 -30.27 -6.08
N PRO A 373 -9.75 -30.61 -7.03
CA PRO A 373 -11.17 -30.33 -6.86
C PRO A 373 -11.58 -30.96 -5.53
N TRP A 374 -12.34 -30.24 -4.69
CA TRP A 374 -12.47 -30.54 -3.25
C TRP A 374 -13.63 -31.41 -2.86
#